data_AF-A0A0B7FUM9-F1
#
_entry.id   AF-A0A0B7FUM9-F1
#
_cell.length_a   1.000
_cell.length_b   1.000
_cell.length_c   1.000
_cell.angle_alpha   90.00
_cell.angle_beta   90.00
_cell.angle_gamma   90.00
#
_symmetry.space_group_name_H-M   'P 1'
#
loop_
_entity.id
_entity.type
_entity.pdbx_description
1 polymer ?
#
loop_
_entity_poly.entity_id
_entity_poly.type
_entity_poly.pdbx_seq_one_letter_code
_entity_poly.pdbx_strand_id
1 'polypeptide(L)'
;MCQAFLLLSVYSRLTDGWPEDRSWLYLGISISLAMDLRLHERLPGAYTNEAYEREALNRTRTWLFCYNMDRELATRFGRPSAIPENYIASHSREWYRNSPYNGPLDLHICYYTQLLQIVTRYFGRIYSNTESITGFNSDINFESIVLSFDKEMGYFMTDMRHANASSSYGSHPSCQYQLAQMPLVVTYYRLMMYSFGLEHSYKSSGVISTMFLTSAVDAAAEVLQIANRTLPKYDFYRYSPDRHWSWPVHAASFLIKLVKPRCIELPGLTLTESQHTEILSLLDRFIHILRTSAIDDRHPPALYACSLADILSEGALDTRGMGCIENQQGLITDGSVPQIGLENFWDRML
;
A
#
# COMPACT_ATOMS: atom_id res chain seq x y z
N MET A 1 22.12 5.27 14.37
CA MET A 1 20.92 5.94 14.92
C MET A 1 19.82 6.12 13.87
N CYS A 2 20.07 6.79 12.73
CA CYS A 2 19.10 6.94 11.62
C CYS A 2 18.41 5.60 11.23
N GLN A 3 19.19 4.58 10.88
CA GLN A 3 18.67 3.25 10.51
C GLN A 3 17.83 2.56 11.60
N ALA A 4 18.09 2.84 12.89
CA ALA A 4 17.31 2.26 13.99
C ALA A 4 15.90 2.88 14.03
N PHE A 5 15.78 4.19 13.84
CA PHE A 5 14.48 4.86 13.74
C PHE A 5 13.72 4.47 12.46
N LEU A 6 14.42 4.22 11.34
CA LEU A 6 13.77 3.61 10.16
C LEU A 6 13.15 2.26 10.52
N LEU A 7 13.88 1.37 11.18
CA LEU A 7 13.36 0.08 11.60
C LEU A 7 12.14 0.21 12.52
N LEU A 8 12.16 1.15 13.47
CA LEU A 8 11.01 1.44 14.33
C LEU A 8 9.80 1.99 13.56
N SER A 9 10.03 2.72 12.47
CA SER A 9 8.93 3.20 11.61
C SER A 9 8.29 2.10 10.78
N VAL A 10 9.06 1.07 10.40
CA VAL A 10 8.61 -0.07 9.60
C VAL A 10 7.94 -1.15 10.46
N TYR A 11 8.53 -1.44 11.63
CA TYR A 11 8.03 -2.40 12.61
C TYR A 11 7.37 -1.69 13.80
N SER A 12 6.55 -0.67 13.51
CA SER A 12 5.73 -0.08 14.55
C SER A 12 4.75 -1.12 15.10
N ARG A 13 4.50 -1.06 16.40
CA ARG A 13 3.50 -1.90 17.05
C ARG A 13 2.11 -1.47 16.55
N LEU A 14 1.23 -2.42 16.26
CA LEU A 14 -0.19 -2.11 16.09
C LEU A 14 -0.69 -1.45 17.38
N THR A 15 -1.27 -0.26 17.26
CA THR A 15 -1.83 0.47 18.39
C THR A 15 -3.33 0.51 18.30
N ASP A 16 -3.99 0.62 19.46
CA ASP A 16 -5.46 0.58 19.58
C ASP A 16 -6.14 1.83 18.98
N GLY A 17 -5.34 2.80 18.56
CA GLY A 17 -5.78 3.94 17.79
C GLY A 17 -4.61 4.74 17.21
N TRP A 18 -4.96 5.63 16.29
CA TRP A 18 -4.05 6.54 15.62
C TRP A 18 -3.19 7.47 16.46
N PRO A 19 -3.69 8.06 17.56
CA PRO A 19 -2.86 8.93 18.39
C PRO A 19 -1.64 8.21 18.96
N GLU A 20 -1.69 6.87 18.99
CA GLU A 20 -0.63 6.02 19.49
C GLU A 20 0.32 5.51 18.40
N ASP A 21 -0.04 5.60 17.11
CA ASP A 21 0.87 5.19 16.04
C ASP A 21 2.02 6.21 15.90
N ARG A 22 3.23 5.74 16.21
CA ARG A 22 4.46 6.53 16.17
C ARG A 22 5.28 6.28 14.92
N SER A 23 4.80 5.50 13.95
CA SER A 23 5.50 5.20 12.70
C SER A 23 5.94 6.49 11.98
N TRP A 24 5.03 7.45 11.82
CA TRP A 24 5.30 8.77 11.23
C TRP A 24 6.32 9.58 12.04
N LEU A 25 6.21 9.55 13.37
CA LEU A 25 7.13 10.26 14.27
C LEU A 25 8.56 9.69 14.14
N TYR A 26 8.70 8.36 14.21
CA TYR A 26 9.99 7.69 14.07
C TYR A 26 10.61 7.93 12.69
N LEU A 27 9.79 7.92 11.64
CA LEU A 27 10.25 8.27 10.31
C LEU A 27 10.74 9.72 10.26
N GLY A 28 10.00 10.68 10.83
CA GLY A 28 10.41 12.07 10.91
C GLY A 28 11.77 12.25 11.58
N ILE A 29 11.99 11.60 12.73
CA ILE A 29 13.29 11.60 13.43
C ILE A 29 14.40 11.02 12.53
N SER A 30 14.13 9.91 11.85
CA SER A 30 15.09 9.30 10.94
C SER A 30 15.47 10.24 9.80
N ILE A 31 14.49 10.91 9.17
CA ILE A 31 14.71 11.85 8.08
C ILE A 31 15.56 13.02 8.58
N SER A 32 15.25 13.59 9.75
CA SER A 32 16.06 14.67 10.34
C SER A 32 17.50 14.25 10.57
N LEU A 33 17.74 13.05 11.10
CA LEU A 33 19.10 12.50 11.28
C LEU A 33 19.81 12.24 9.94
N ALA A 34 19.09 11.76 8.92
CA ALA A 34 19.65 11.55 7.59
C ALA A 34 20.06 12.87 6.91
N MET A 35 19.28 13.94 7.13
CA MET A 35 19.58 15.27 6.65
C MET A 35 20.81 15.86 7.36
N ASP A 36 20.89 15.73 8.69
CA ASP A 36 22.02 16.19 9.49
C ASP A 36 23.34 15.50 9.09
N LEU A 37 23.28 14.18 8.84
CA LEU A 37 24.40 13.40 8.32
C LEU A 37 24.69 13.64 6.82
N ARG A 38 23.90 14.50 6.16
CA ARG A 38 23.98 14.81 4.73
C ARG A 38 23.96 13.56 3.84
N LEU A 39 23.07 12.62 4.14
CA LEU A 39 22.89 11.40 3.33
C LEU A 39 22.23 11.68 1.97
N HIS A 40 21.57 12.84 1.85
CA HIS A 40 20.94 13.33 0.62
C HIS A 40 21.94 13.87 -0.41
N GLU A 41 23.19 14.09 0.00
CA GLU A 41 24.28 14.55 -0.85
C GLU A 41 25.10 13.36 -1.36
N ARG A 42 25.48 13.40 -2.64
CA ARG A 42 26.43 12.42 -3.19
C ARG A 42 27.83 12.73 -2.67
N LEU A 43 28.53 11.71 -2.15
CA LEU A 43 29.93 11.88 -1.76
C LEU A 43 30.78 12.23 -3.00
N PRO A 44 31.54 13.34 -2.98
CA PRO A 44 32.40 13.72 -4.10
C PRO A 44 33.69 12.88 -4.11
N GLY A 45 34.19 12.59 -5.31
CA GLY A 45 35.51 11.97 -5.53
C GLY A 45 35.48 10.47 -5.86
N ALA A 46 36.62 9.96 -6.36
CA ALA A 46 36.84 8.53 -6.56
C ALA A 46 37.01 7.82 -5.21
N TYR A 47 36.48 6.61 -5.07
CA TYR A 47 36.60 5.86 -3.83
C TYR A 47 38.05 5.41 -3.61
N THR A 48 38.59 5.69 -2.42
CA THR A 48 39.99 5.40 -2.10
C THR A 48 40.24 3.93 -1.72
N ASN A 49 39.21 3.24 -1.22
CA ASN A 49 39.25 1.82 -0.89
C ASN A 49 37.83 1.21 -0.85
N GLU A 50 37.74 -0.12 -0.76
CA GLU A 50 36.47 -0.87 -0.67
C GLU A 50 35.60 -0.38 0.50
N ALA A 51 36.18 -0.17 1.68
CA ALA A 51 35.42 0.22 2.87
C ALA A 51 34.71 1.57 2.66
N TYR A 52 35.39 2.53 2.03
CA TYR A 52 34.85 3.84 1.71
C TYR A 52 33.76 3.76 0.63
N GLU A 53 33.93 2.91 -0.38
CA GLU A 53 32.88 2.68 -1.39
C GLU A 53 31.63 2.03 -0.77
N ARG A 54 31.81 1.01 0.07
CA ARG A 54 30.69 0.37 0.78
C ARG A 54 29.95 1.33 1.70
N GLU A 55 30.68 2.21 2.38
CA GLU A 55 30.08 3.27 3.19
C GLU A 55 29.25 4.23 2.32
N ALA A 56 29.79 4.68 1.18
CA ALA A 56 29.04 5.52 0.24
C ALA A 56 27.75 4.86 -0.26
N LEU A 57 27.80 3.55 -0.54
CA LEU A 57 26.62 2.78 -0.93
C LEU A 57 25.61 2.68 0.22
N ASN A 58 26.06 2.39 1.45
CA ASN A 58 25.19 2.29 2.62
C ASN A 58 24.49 3.61 2.96
N ARG A 59 25.18 4.74 2.79
CA ARG A 59 24.60 6.09 2.90
C ARG A 59 23.47 6.27 1.88
N THR A 60 23.73 5.88 0.63
CA THR A 60 22.73 5.95 -0.46
C THR A 60 21.52 5.03 -0.18
N ARG A 61 21.74 3.79 0.27
CA ARG A 61 20.66 2.86 0.66
C ARG A 61 19.78 3.46 1.74
N THR A 62 20.41 4.01 2.78
CA THR A 62 19.70 4.61 3.92
C THR A 62 18.86 5.80 3.46
N TRP A 63 19.42 6.67 2.60
CA TRP A 63 18.68 7.79 2.02
C TRP A 63 17.50 7.35 1.16
N LEU A 64 17.69 6.40 0.23
CA LEU A 64 16.61 5.87 -0.60
C LEU A 64 15.52 5.22 0.23
N PHE A 65 15.89 4.55 1.33
CA PHE A 65 14.90 3.97 2.23
C PHE A 65 14.09 5.05 2.97
N CYS A 66 14.73 6.11 3.48
CA CYS A 66 14.02 7.28 4.02
C CYS A 66 13.05 7.88 2.98
N TYR A 67 13.53 8.07 1.75
CA TYR A 67 12.75 8.61 0.63
C TYR A 67 11.50 7.77 0.33
N ASN A 68 11.67 6.45 0.29
CA ASN A 68 10.60 5.52 0.01
C ASN A 68 9.56 5.47 1.13
N MET A 69 10.00 5.38 2.39
CA MET A 69 9.09 5.34 3.54
C MET A 69 8.32 6.65 3.71
N ASP A 70 8.94 7.80 3.41
CA ASP A 70 8.28 9.11 3.41
C ASP A 70 7.10 9.13 2.46
N ARG A 71 7.27 8.68 1.21
CA ARG A 71 6.18 8.64 0.22
C ARG A 71 5.12 7.63 0.54
N GLU A 72 5.50 6.45 1.00
CA GLU A 72 4.56 5.41 1.33
C GLU A 72 3.67 5.81 2.51
N LEU A 73 4.26 6.29 3.61
CA LEU A 73 3.49 6.74 4.77
C LEU A 73 2.74 8.04 4.47
N ALA A 74 3.29 8.93 3.63
CA ALA A 74 2.60 10.13 3.18
C ALA A 74 1.33 9.75 2.43
N THR A 75 1.43 8.78 1.50
CA THR A 75 0.28 8.24 0.78
C THR A 75 -0.71 7.58 1.73
N ARG A 76 -0.22 6.74 2.65
CA ARG A 76 -1.06 6.01 3.61
C ARG A 76 -1.86 6.97 4.48
N PHE A 77 -1.18 7.92 5.12
CA PHE A 77 -1.79 8.86 6.05
C PHE A 77 -2.37 10.11 5.35
N GLY A 78 -2.31 10.15 4.02
CA GLY A 78 -2.58 11.30 3.15
C GLY A 78 -1.98 12.63 3.65
N ARG A 79 -0.73 12.56 4.09
CA ARG A 79 0.08 13.73 4.45
C ARG A 79 0.97 14.10 3.26
N PRO A 80 1.43 15.36 3.15
CA PRO A 80 2.46 15.69 2.19
C PRO A 80 3.78 14.97 2.55
N SER A 81 4.54 14.55 1.54
CA SER A 81 5.88 13.99 1.74
C SER A 81 6.86 15.07 2.20
N ALA A 82 7.71 14.76 3.18
CA ALA A 82 8.69 15.68 3.72
C ALA A 82 9.94 15.85 2.83
N ILE A 83 10.31 14.80 2.09
CA ILE A 83 11.51 14.79 1.25
C ILE A 83 11.13 15.16 -0.19
N PRO A 84 11.64 16.29 -0.72
CA PRO A 84 11.46 16.62 -2.13
C PRO A 84 12.20 15.63 -3.02
N GLU A 85 11.79 15.53 -4.28
CA GLU A 85 12.54 14.78 -5.29
C GLU A 85 13.99 15.33 -5.38
N ASN A 86 14.98 14.45 -5.27
CA ASN A 86 16.38 14.83 -5.24
C ASN A 86 17.22 14.05 -6.26
N TYR A 87 18.46 14.50 -6.49
CA TYR A 87 19.34 13.89 -7.48
C TYR A 87 19.50 12.37 -7.30
N ILE A 88 19.66 11.91 -6.05
CA ILE A 88 19.84 10.49 -5.74
C ILE A 88 18.60 9.68 -6.13
N ALA A 89 17.40 10.12 -5.70
CA ALA A 89 16.15 9.43 -6.04
C ALA A 89 15.88 9.43 -7.54
N SER A 90 16.09 10.56 -8.22
CA SER A 90 15.85 10.71 -9.66
C SER A 90 16.78 9.87 -10.53
N HIS A 91 17.99 9.56 -10.05
CA HIS A 91 18.98 8.74 -10.77
C HIS A 91 19.16 7.35 -10.14
N SER A 92 18.19 6.91 -9.32
CA SER A 92 18.28 5.63 -8.60
C SER A 92 18.02 4.40 -9.48
N ARG A 93 17.40 4.55 -10.67
CA ARG A 93 16.93 3.44 -11.52
C ARG A 93 17.99 2.34 -11.74
N GLU A 94 19.17 2.73 -12.21
CA GLU A 94 20.27 1.79 -12.50
C GLU A 94 21.32 1.74 -11.38
N TRP A 95 21.05 2.36 -10.23
CA TRP A 95 22.05 2.52 -9.16
C TRP A 95 22.58 1.20 -8.62
N TYR A 96 21.77 0.14 -8.62
CA TYR A 96 22.15 -1.21 -8.19
C TYR A 96 23.24 -1.87 -9.06
N ARG A 97 23.61 -1.28 -10.20
CA ARG A 97 24.68 -1.77 -11.10
C ARG A 97 25.97 -0.93 -11.05
N ASN A 98 25.99 0.15 -10.27
CA ASN A 98 27.07 1.14 -10.34
C ASN A 98 28.37 0.71 -9.66
N SER A 99 28.33 -0.31 -8.81
CA SER A 99 29.47 -0.79 -8.03
C SER A 99 29.49 -2.31 -7.92
N PRO A 100 30.68 -2.96 -7.90
CA PRO A 100 30.80 -4.38 -7.57
C PRO A 100 30.34 -4.70 -6.13
N TYR A 101 30.21 -3.70 -5.26
CA TYR A 101 29.76 -3.86 -3.87
C TYR A 101 28.27 -3.55 -3.69
N ASN A 102 27.52 -3.33 -4.79
CA ASN A 102 26.07 -3.34 -4.74
C ASN A 102 25.57 -4.72 -4.30
N GLY A 103 24.57 -4.69 -3.43
CA GLY A 103 23.98 -5.87 -2.82
C GLY A 103 22.79 -6.39 -3.62
N PRO A 104 22.36 -7.62 -3.35
CA PRO A 104 21.29 -8.28 -4.09
C PRO A 104 19.91 -7.62 -3.85
N LEU A 105 19.74 -6.88 -2.76
CA LEU A 105 18.51 -6.16 -2.40
C LEU A 105 18.43 -4.75 -3.01
N ASP A 106 19.52 -4.25 -3.60
CA ASP A 106 19.55 -2.89 -4.16
C ASP A 106 18.61 -2.74 -5.34
N LEU A 107 18.45 -3.81 -6.14
CA LEU A 107 17.49 -3.87 -7.24
C LEU A 107 16.08 -3.53 -6.75
N HIS A 108 15.64 -4.16 -5.67
CA HIS A 108 14.32 -3.91 -5.09
C HIS A 108 14.18 -2.45 -4.63
N ILE A 109 15.20 -1.89 -3.95
CA ILE A 109 15.16 -0.49 -3.50
C ILE A 109 14.99 0.46 -4.70
N CYS A 110 15.74 0.25 -5.79
CA CYS A 110 15.64 1.05 -7.00
C CYS A 110 14.26 0.97 -7.65
N TYR A 111 13.71 -0.23 -7.82
CA TYR A 111 12.39 -0.43 -8.41
C TYR A 111 11.25 0.08 -7.50
N TYR A 112 11.39 -0.06 -6.18
CA TYR A 112 10.42 0.50 -5.26
C TYR A 112 10.40 2.03 -5.28
N THR A 113 11.58 2.65 -5.41
CA THR A 113 11.71 4.11 -5.58
C THR A 113 10.97 4.59 -6.83
N GLN A 114 11.14 3.89 -7.96
CA GLN A 114 10.44 4.20 -9.20
C GLN A 114 8.92 4.04 -9.08
N LEU A 115 8.44 2.96 -8.44
CA LEU A 115 7.01 2.78 -8.18
C LEU A 115 6.44 3.95 -7.38
N LEU A 116 7.10 4.35 -6.29
CA LEU A 116 6.64 5.44 -5.45
C LEU A 116 6.71 6.79 -6.17
N GLN A 117 7.64 7.00 -7.11
CA GLN A 117 7.64 8.17 -7.97
C GLN A 117 6.41 8.18 -8.90
N ILE A 118 6.03 7.04 -9.50
CA ILE A 118 4.81 6.92 -10.31
C ILE A 118 3.59 7.30 -9.48
N VAL A 119 3.46 6.70 -8.29
CA VAL A 119 2.35 6.96 -7.34
C VAL A 119 2.30 8.42 -6.91
N THR A 120 3.45 9.01 -6.55
CA THR A 120 3.53 10.42 -6.13
C THR A 120 3.09 11.36 -7.26
N ARG A 121 3.48 11.06 -8.51
CA ARG A 121 3.02 11.86 -9.67
C ARG A 121 1.52 11.73 -9.89
N TYR A 122 0.94 10.55 -9.70
CA TYR A 122 -0.50 10.37 -9.78
C TYR A 122 -1.22 11.23 -8.71
N PHE A 123 -0.79 11.14 -7.46
CA PHE A 123 -1.37 11.93 -6.37
C PHE A 123 -1.22 13.44 -6.60
N GLY A 124 -0.07 13.89 -7.11
CA GLY A 124 0.15 15.29 -7.49
C GLY A 124 -0.77 15.78 -8.62
N ARG A 125 -1.29 14.89 -9.48
CA ARG A 125 -2.28 15.25 -10.51
C ARG A 125 -3.67 15.41 -9.92
N ILE A 126 -4.11 14.47 -9.08
CA ILE A 126 -5.46 14.49 -8.51
C ILE A 126 -5.61 15.52 -7.38
N TYR A 127 -4.53 15.85 -6.66
CA TYR A 127 -4.48 16.89 -5.64
C TYR A 127 -3.84 18.19 -6.16
N SER A 128 -4.17 18.60 -7.39
CA SER A 128 -3.59 19.76 -8.05
C SER A 128 -4.34 21.09 -7.82
N ASN A 129 -5.50 21.07 -7.16
CA ASN A 129 -6.31 22.27 -6.97
C ASN A 129 -5.92 23.00 -5.67
N THR A 130 -5.20 24.11 -5.80
CA THR A 130 -4.76 24.93 -4.65
C THR A 130 -5.88 25.72 -3.99
N GLU A 131 -7.03 25.86 -4.63
CA GLU A 131 -8.21 26.57 -4.09
C GLU A 131 -9.16 25.64 -3.31
N SER A 132 -8.99 24.32 -3.46
CA SER A 132 -9.75 23.31 -2.71
C SER A 132 -9.15 23.12 -1.32
N ILE A 133 -9.99 23.10 -0.28
CA ILE A 133 -9.57 22.82 1.12
C ILE A 133 -8.83 21.48 1.21
N THR A 134 -9.24 20.50 0.40
CA THR A 134 -8.64 19.16 0.37
C THR A 134 -7.48 19.04 -0.62
N GLY A 135 -7.23 20.05 -1.45
CA GLY A 135 -6.35 19.96 -2.61
C GLY A 135 -6.93 19.20 -3.81
N PHE A 136 -8.02 18.45 -3.60
CA PHE A 136 -8.60 17.56 -4.62
C PHE A 136 -9.17 18.36 -5.79
N ASN A 137 -8.81 17.93 -7.00
CA ASN A 137 -9.23 18.56 -8.25
C ASN A 137 -10.37 17.75 -8.89
N SER A 138 -11.59 18.29 -8.86
CA SER A 138 -12.78 17.67 -9.45
C SER A 138 -12.86 17.81 -10.97
N ASP A 139 -12.15 18.77 -11.55
CA ASP A 139 -12.39 19.26 -12.92
C ASP A 139 -11.45 18.62 -13.95
N ILE A 140 -10.73 17.57 -13.54
CA ILE A 140 -9.81 16.80 -14.39
C ILE A 140 -10.50 15.58 -14.99
N ASN A 141 -9.99 15.15 -16.15
CA ASN A 141 -10.37 13.87 -16.74
C ASN A 141 -9.72 12.71 -15.94
N PHE A 142 -10.42 12.27 -14.90
CA PHE A 142 -9.95 11.23 -13.99
C PHE A 142 -9.67 9.90 -14.70
N GLU A 143 -10.54 9.53 -15.65
CA GLU A 143 -10.41 8.29 -16.44
C GLU A 143 -9.11 8.30 -17.25
N SER A 144 -8.84 9.38 -17.99
CA SER A 144 -7.61 9.51 -18.77
C SER A 144 -6.35 9.44 -17.90
N ILE A 145 -6.38 10.05 -16.72
CA ILE A 145 -5.27 10.03 -15.78
C ILE A 145 -5.04 8.61 -15.25
N VAL A 146 -6.07 7.96 -14.73
CA VAL A 146 -5.97 6.60 -14.18
C VAL A 146 -5.48 5.61 -15.23
N LEU A 147 -6.04 5.63 -16.45
CA LEU A 147 -5.63 4.75 -17.53
C LEU A 147 -4.18 4.99 -17.97
N SER A 148 -3.72 6.25 -17.98
CA SER A 148 -2.32 6.58 -18.29
C SER A 148 -1.36 6.00 -17.23
N PHE A 149 -1.69 6.14 -15.95
CA PHE A 149 -0.85 5.63 -14.86
C PHE A 149 -0.92 4.11 -14.74
N ASP A 150 -2.07 3.48 -15.00
CA ASP A 150 -2.19 2.02 -15.05
C ASP A 150 -1.32 1.41 -16.16
N LYS A 151 -1.32 2.03 -17.35
CA LYS A 151 -0.44 1.64 -18.46
C LYS A 151 1.03 1.81 -18.07
N GLU A 152 1.39 2.90 -17.41
CA GLU A 152 2.75 3.11 -16.90
C GLU A 152 3.15 2.03 -15.88
N MET A 153 2.27 1.65 -14.95
CA MET A 153 2.49 0.55 -14.02
C MET A 153 2.69 -0.80 -14.73
N GLY A 154 1.97 -1.03 -15.83
CA GLY A 154 2.17 -2.21 -16.67
C GLY A 154 3.56 -2.27 -17.30
N TYR A 155 4.06 -1.15 -17.83
CA TYR A 155 5.42 -1.04 -18.35
C TYR A 155 6.47 -1.21 -17.25
N PHE A 156 6.27 -0.56 -16.10
CA PHE A 156 7.12 -0.70 -14.92
C PHE A 156 7.26 -2.17 -14.50
N MET A 157 6.15 -2.91 -14.41
CA MET A 157 6.17 -4.32 -14.03
C MET A 157 6.91 -5.20 -15.05
N THR A 158 6.75 -4.90 -16.33
CA THR A 158 7.45 -5.61 -17.41
C THR A 158 8.96 -5.36 -17.33
N ASP A 159 9.37 -4.10 -17.20
CA ASP A 159 10.78 -3.71 -17.03
C ASP A 159 11.42 -4.36 -15.79
N MET A 160 10.73 -4.31 -14.64
CA MET A 160 11.20 -4.95 -13.41
C MET A 160 11.41 -6.46 -13.57
N ARG A 161 10.48 -7.15 -14.24
CA ARG A 161 10.60 -8.59 -14.51
C ARG A 161 11.83 -8.89 -15.38
N HIS A 162 12.11 -8.07 -16.39
CA HIS A 162 13.30 -8.19 -17.23
C HIS A 162 14.60 -7.92 -16.45
N ALA A 163 14.64 -6.87 -15.62
CA ALA A 163 15.80 -6.56 -14.78
C ALA A 163 16.06 -7.66 -13.75
N ASN A 164 15.02 -8.22 -13.14
CA ASN A 164 15.16 -9.34 -12.23
C ASN A 164 15.72 -10.59 -12.93
N ALA A 165 15.17 -10.95 -14.09
CA ALA A 165 15.60 -12.13 -14.86
C ALA A 165 17.07 -12.03 -15.33
N SER A 166 17.57 -10.81 -15.54
CA SER A 166 18.97 -10.55 -15.90
C SER A 166 19.89 -10.39 -14.69
N SER A 167 19.37 -10.35 -13.46
CA SER A 167 20.20 -10.19 -12.26
C SER A 167 20.81 -11.51 -11.81
N SER A 168 22.09 -11.49 -11.45
CA SER A 168 22.79 -12.67 -10.88
C SER A 168 22.32 -13.04 -9.47
N TYR A 169 21.44 -12.23 -8.86
CA TYR A 169 21.01 -12.33 -7.47
C TYR A 169 19.64 -12.99 -7.27
N GLY A 170 18.98 -13.39 -8.36
CA GLY A 170 17.62 -13.94 -8.33
C GLY A 170 17.43 -15.24 -7.53
N SER A 171 18.51 -15.91 -7.11
CA SER A 171 18.46 -17.13 -6.31
C SER A 171 18.42 -16.90 -4.80
N HIS A 172 18.73 -15.69 -4.30
CA HIS A 172 18.75 -15.44 -2.85
C HIS A 172 17.31 -15.37 -2.29
N PRO A 173 16.95 -16.14 -1.25
CA PRO A 173 15.57 -16.20 -0.75
C PRO A 173 14.96 -14.84 -0.37
N SER A 174 15.74 -13.95 0.26
CA SER A 174 15.25 -12.61 0.60
C SER A 174 14.98 -11.75 -0.64
N CYS A 175 15.73 -11.95 -1.73
CA CYS A 175 15.49 -11.22 -2.97
C CYS A 175 14.24 -11.74 -3.66
N GLN A 176 14.06 -13.06 -3.71
CA GLN A 176 12.85 -13.68 -4.26
C GLN A 176 11.61 -13.21 -3.52
N TYR A 177 11.65 -13.17 -2.19
CA TYR A 177 10.55 -12.65 -1.40
C TYR A 177 10.26 -11.17 -1.72
N GLN A 178 11.26 -10.28 -1.63
CA GLN A 178 11.07 -8.84 -1.89
C GLN A 178 10.54 -8.57 -3.31
N LEU A 179 11.03 -9.32 -4.30
CA LEU A 179 10.54 -9.23 -5.68
C LEU A 179 9.13 -9.80 -5.84
N ALA A 180 8.77 -10.85 -5.11
CA ALA A 180 7.42 -11.39 -5.08
C ALA A 180 6.41 -10.44 -4.41
N GLN A 181 6.87 -9.47 -3.62
CA GLN A 181 6.03 -8.42 -3.06
C GLN A 181 5.68 -7.33 -4.08
N MET A 182 6.53 -7.04 -5.05
CA MET A 182 6.29 -5.96 -6.02
C MET A 182 4.93 -6.07 -6.75
N PRO A 183 4.51 -7.25 -7.27
CA PRO A 183 3.16 -7.42 -7.81
C PRO A 183 2.05 -7.01 -6.83
N LEU A 184 2.16 -7.40 -5.56
CA LEU A 184 1.18 -7.05 -4.52
C LEU A 184 1.05 -5.53 -4.43
N VAL A 185 2.17 -4.81 -4.31
CA VAL A 185 2.15 -3.36 -4.09
C VAL A 185 1.66 -2.62 -5.33
N VAL A 186 2.06 -3.03 -6.52
CA VAL A 186 1.57 -2.43 -7.77
C VAL A 186 0.06 -2.62 -7.92
N THR A 187 -0.43 -3.84 -7.72
CA THR A 187 -1.88 -4.11 -7.79
C THR A 187 -2.65 -3.35 -6.70
N TYR A 188 -2.09 -3.22 -5.50
CA TYR A 188 -2.69 -2.38 -4.46
C TYR A 188 -2.77 -0.89 -4.87
N TYR A 189 -1.72 -0.32 -5.46
CA TYR A 189 -1.78 1.06 -5.94
C TYR A 189 -2.78 1.22 -7.08
N ARG A 190 -2.95 0.22 -7.95
CA ARG A 190 -4.03 0.18 -8.96
C ARG A 190 -5.41 0.20 -8.31
N LEU A 191 -5.64 -0.63 -7.30
CA LEU A 191 -6.88 -0.62 -6.52
C LEU A 191 -7.17 0.79 -5.98
N MET A 192 -6.19 1.45 -5.36
CA MET A 192 -6.39 2.82 -4.87
C MET A 192 -6.76 3.79 -6.00
N MET A 193 -6.01 3.77 -7.12
CA MET A 193 -6.26 4.64 -8.27
C MET A 193 -7.68 4.47 -8.84
N TYR A 194 -8.13 3.23 -9.01
CA TYR A 194 -9.50 2.95 -9.48
C TYR A 194 -10.54 3.33 -8.44
N SER A 195 -10.26 3.14 -7.15
CA SER A 195 -11.20 3.50 -6.08
C SER A 195 -11.42 5.01 -5.99
N PHE A 196 -10.38 5.83 -6.18
CA PHE A 196 -10.55 7.29 -6.30
C PHE A 196 -11.36 7.67 -7.55
N GLY A 197 -11.20 6.94 -8.66
CA GLY A 197 -12.00 7.17 -9.86
C GLY A 197 -13.47 6.83 -9.66
N LEU A 198 -13.72 5.78 -8.88
CA LEU A 198 -15.05 5.36 -8.46
C LEU A 198 -15.72 6.45 -7.61
N GLU A 199 -15.00 6.97 -6.62
CA GLU A 199 -15.43 8.11 -5.79
C GLU A 199 -15.71 9.37 -6.61
N HIS A 200 -14.81 9.72 -7.52
CA HIS A 200 -14.97 10.87 -8.41
C HIS A 200 -16.20 10.71 -9.30
N SER A 201 -16.38 9.55 -9.95
CA SER A 201 -17.52 9.30 -10.84
C SER A 201 -18.85 9.45 -10.12
N TYR A 202 -18.94 8.95 -8.89
CA TYR A 202 -20.13 9.08 -8.06
C TYR A 202 -20.39 10.53 -7.64
N LYS A 203 -19.36 11.25 -7.17
CA LYS A 203 -19.50 12.66 -6.75
C LYS A 203 -19.88 13.59 -7.91
N SER A 204 -19.38 13.32 -9.11
CA SER A 204 -19.62 14.17 -10.29
C SER A 204 -20.95 13.88 -10.98
N SER A 205 -21.39 12.61 -11.02
CA SER A 205 -22.55 12.19 -11.83
C SER A 205 -23.68 11.52 -11.05
N GLY A 206 -23.45 11.17 -9.79
CA GLY A 206 -24.37 10.35 -8.99
C GLY A 206 -24.41 8.87 -9.40
N VAL A 207 -23.61 8.46 -10.40
CA VAL A 207 -23.57 7.09 -10.93
C VAL A 207 -22.16 6.53 -10.78
N ILE A 208 -22.06 5.27 -10.38
CA ILE A 208 -20.79 4.56 -10.31
C ILE A 208 -20.39 4.10 -11.71
N SER A 209 -19.18 4.49 -12.14
CA SER A 209 -18.62 3.99 -13.40
C SER A 209 -18.36 2.48 -13.31
N THR A 210 -18.97 1.72 -14.22
CA THR A 210 -18.73 0.26 -14.35
C THR A 210 -17.26 -0.04 -14.64
N MET A 211 -16.56 0.82 -15.40
CA MET A 211 -15.15 0.63 -15.71
C MET A 211 -14.27 0.74 -14.45
N PHE A 212 -14.51 1.75 -13.60
CA PHE A 212 -13.80 1.89 -12.33
C PHE A 212 -14.15 0.77 -11.36
N LEU A 213 -15.42 0.37 -11.28
CA LEU A 213 -15.86 -0.70 -10.40
C LEU A 213 -15.22 -2.05 -10.76
N THR A 214 -15.34 -2.48 -12.01
CA THR A 214 -14.76 -3.75 -12.46
C THR A 214 -13.25 -3.75 -12.23
N SER A 215 -12.56 -2.67 -12.58
CA SER A 215 -11.09 -2.59 -12.43
C SER A 215 -10.66 -2.57 -10.96
N ALA A 216 -11.43 -1.93 -10.07
CA ALA A 216 -11.16 -1.94 -8.64
C ALA A 216 -11.41 -3.33 -8.02
N VAL A 217 -12.49 -4.01 -8.41
CA VAL A 217 -12.77 -5.39 -7.98
C VAL A 217 -11.69 -6.35 -8.45
N ASP A 218 -11.29 -6.28 -9.72
CA ASP A 218 -10.24 -7.12 -10.29
C ASP A 218 -8.89 -6.89 -9.58
N ALA A 219 -8.54 -5.62 -9.32
CA ALA A 219 -7.33 -5.28 -8.58
C ALA A 219 -7.38 -5.78 -7.14
N ALA A 220 -8.49 -5.59 -6.41
CA ALA A 220 -8.63 -6.09 -5.05
C ALA A 220 -8.57 -7.62 -4.98
N ALA A 221 -9.22 -8.31 -5.92
CA ALA A 221 -9.16 -9.75 -6.03
C ALA A 221 -7.74 -10.23 -6.33
N GLU A 222 -7.00 -9.58 -7.23
CA GLU A 222 -5.61 -9.91 -7.52
C GLU A 222 -4.69 -9.69 -6.29
N VAL A 223 -4.88 -8.61 -5.53
CA VAL A 223 -4.18 -8.40 -4.23
C VAL A 223 -4.37 -9.61 -3.31
N LEU A 224 -5.62 -10.04 -3.11
CA LEU A 224 -5.91 -11.20 -2.25
C LEU A 224 -5.39 -12.51 -2.84
N GLN A 225 -5.40 -12.69 -4.16
CA GLN A 225 -4.83 -13.87 -4.80
C GLN A 225 -3.31 -13.96 -4.57
N ILE A 226 -2.59 -12.84 -4.67
CA ILE A 226 -1.15 -12.78 -4.39
C ILE A 226 -0.88 -13.08 -2.91
N ALA A 227 -1.63 -12.47 -1.99
CA ALA A 227 -1.53 -12.72 -0.56
C ALA A 227 -1.88 -14.15 -0.15
N ASN A 228 -2.79 -14.81 -0.88
CA ASN A 228 -3.20 -16.19 -0.60
C ASN A 228 -2.28 -17.25 -1.22
N ARG A 229 -1.70 -17.00 -2.40
CA ARG A 229 -1.05 -18.05 -3.21
C ARG A 229 0.45 -17.85 -3.39
N THR A 230 0.93 -16.61 -3.35
CA THR A 230 2.33 -16.30 -3.69
C THR A 230 3.15 -16.04 -2.45
N LEU A 231 2.71 -15.13 -1.58
CA LEU A 231 3.50 -14.73 -0.41
C LEU A 231 3.62 -15.82 0.67
N PRO A 232 2.61 -16.66 0.95
CA PRO A 232 2.73 -17.73 1.94
C PRO A 232 3.75 -18.82 1.60
N LYS A 233 4.25 -18.86 0.35
CA LYS A 233 5.33 -19.78 -0.05
C LYS A 233 6.68 -19.42 0.55
N TYR A 234 6.82 -18.22 1.10
CA TYR A 234 8.06 -17.72 1.68
C TYR A 234 7.94 -17.71 3.20
N ASP A 235 8.87 -18.37 3.89
CA ASP A 235 8.91 -18.41 5.36
C ASP A 235 9.01 -17.02 6.00
N PHE A 236 9.51 -16.02 5.25
CA PHE A 236 9.58 -14.63 5.68
C PHE A 236 8.21 -13.96 5.83
N TYR A 237 7.17 -14.46 5.16
CA TYR A 237 5.89 -13.76 5.08
C TYR A 237 5.27 -13.54 6.46
N ARG A 238 5.32 -14.54 7.35
CA ARG A 238 4.81 -14.40 8.72
C ARG A 238 5.55 -13.36 9.57
N TYR A 239 6.77 -12.98 9.20
CA TYR A 239 7.59 -11.98 9.90
C TYR A 239 7.59 -10.62 9.20
N SER A 240 6.70 -10.45 8.22
CA SER A 240 6.55 -9.20 7.50
C SER A 240 6.16 -8.08 8.46
N PRO A 241 6.72 -6.88 8.31
CA PRO A 241 6.23 -5.71 9.01
C PRO A 241 4.77 -5.45 8.66
N ASP A 242 4.04 -4.84 9.60
CA ASP A 242 2.59 -4.60 9.53
C ASP A 242 2.13 -4.02 8.19
N ARG A 243 2.90 -3.07 7.65
CA ARG A 243 2.67 -2.45 6.34
C ARG A 243 2.38 -3.46 5.22
N HIS A 244 3.00 -4.64 5.21
CA HIS A 244 2.77 -5.65 4.17
C HIS A 244 1.43 -6.36 4.31
N TRP A 245 0.90 -6.44 5.54
CA TRP A 245 -0.44 -6.97 5.82
C TRP A 245 -1.53 -5.93 5.56
N SER A 246 -1.23 -4.65 5.80
CA SER A 246 -2.19 -3.55 5.59
C SER A 246 -2.73 -3.46 4.15
N TRP A 247 -1.92 -3.76 3.13
CA TRP A 247 -2.35 -3.72 1.73
C TRP A 247 -3.46 -4.75 1.41
N PRO A 248 -3.28 -6.06 1.65
CA PRO A 248 -4.34 -7.03 1.43
C PRO A 248 -5.50 -6.90 2.42
N VAL A 249 -5.28 -6.41 3.64
CA VAL A 249 -6.38 -6.08 4.57
C VAL A 249 -7.26 -4.98 4.00
N HIS A 250 -6.69 -3.91 3.45
CA HIS A 250 -7.47 -2.86 2.78
C HIS A 250 -8.25 -3.40 1.57
N ALA A 251 -7.64 -4.25 0.75
CA ALA A 251 -8.33 -4.91 -0.36
C ALA A 251 -9.47 -5.83 0.11
N ALA A 252 -9.26 -6.57 1.21
CA ALA A 252 -10.30 -7.39 1.83
C ALA A 252 -11.45 -6.53 2.33
N SER A 253 -11.18 -5.45 3.06
CA SER A 253 -12.21 -4.52 3.55
C SER A 253 -13.02 -3.92 2.41
N PHE A 254 -12.35 -3.50 1.32
CA PHE A 254 -13.03 -3.02 0.10
C PHE A 254 -14.00 -4.08 -0.45
N LEU A 255 -13.55 -5.32 -0.60
CA LEU A 255 -14.37 -6.42 -1.12
C LEU A 255 -15.51 -6.81 -0.18
N ILE A 256 -15.28 -6.84 1.14
CA ILE A 256 -16.31 -7.12 2.15
C ILE A 256 -17.45 -6.10 2.03
N LYS A 257 -17.10 -4.82 1.95
CA LYS A 257 -18.09 -3.77 1.80
C LYS A 257 -18.88 -3.93 0.49
N LEU A 258 -18.30 -4.48 -0.58
CA LEU A 258 -19.01 -4.76 -1.83
C LEU A 258 -20.01 -5.92 -1.75
N VAL A 259 -19.68 -6.99 -1.02
CA VAL A 259 -20.52 -8.20 -0.93
C VAL A 259 -21.59 -8.13 0.17
N LYS A 260 -21.44 -7.22 1.13
CA LYS A 260 -22.44 -7.02 2.19
C LYS A 260 -23.76 -6.49 1.63
N PRO A 261 -24.91 -6.94 2.18
CA PRO A 261 -26.21 -6.31 1.91
C PRO A 261 -26.16 -4.82 2.27
N ARG A 262 -26.71 -3.97 1.41
CA ARG A 262 -26.76 -2.53 1.62
C ARG A 262 -28.17 -2.06 1.95
N CYS A 263 -28.28 -1.06 2.81
CA CYS A 263 -29.53 -0.33 3.00
C CYS A 263 -29.89 0.57 1.81
N ILE A 264 -28.90 0.98 1.02
CA ILE A 264 -29.06 1.87 -0.14
C ILE A 264 -28.57 1.15 -1.40
N GLU A 265 -29.47 0.97 -2.37
CA GLU A 265 -29.08 0.49 -3.70
C GLU A 265 -28.40 1.60 -4.49
N LEU A 266 -27.14 1.36 -4.88
CA LEU A 266 -26.34 2.29 -5.67
C LEU A 266 -26.44 1.94 -7.15
N PRO A 267 -26.92 2.85 -8.01
CA PRO A 267 -26.99 2.63 -9.45
C PRO A 267 -25.61 2.30 -10.03
N GLY A 268 -25.52 1.13 -10.69
CA GLY A 268 -24.28 0.64 -11.31
C GLY A 268 -23.40 -0.23 -10.41
N LEU A 269 -23.76 -0.41 -9.13
CA LEU A 269 -23.02 -1.26 -8.18
C LEU A 269 -23.59 -2.69 -8.14
N THR A 270 -23.52 -3.40 -9.25
CA THR A 270 -24.03 -4.77 -9.34
C THR A 270 -22.90 -5.78 -9.44
N LEU A 271 -22.91 -6.78 -8.54
CA LEU A 271 -22.09 -7.97 -8.64
C LEU A 271 -22.96 -9.13 -9.11
N THR A 272 -22.43 -9.97 -9.99
CA THR A 272 -23.07 -11.23 -10.32
C THR A 272 -22.98 -12.20 -9.14
N GLU A 273 -23.90 -13.17 -9.03
CA GLU A 273 -23.84 -14.21 -7.99
C GLU A 273 -22.51 -14.99 -8.02
N SER A 274 -21.95 -15.19 -9.23
CA SER A 274 -20.65 -15.84 -9.41
C SER A 274 -19.52 -14.99 -8.81
N GLN A 275 -19.49 -13.68 -9.08
CA GLN A 275 -18.48 -12.78 -8.50
C GLN A 275 -18.62 -12.70 -6.98
N HIS A 276 -19.85 -12.65 -6.47
CA HIS A 276 -20.12 -12.66 -5.03
C HIS A 276 -19.52 -13.90 -4.35
N THR A 277 -19.79 -15.08 -4.91
CA THR A 277 -19.26 -16.36 -4.40
C THR A 277 -17.74 -16.43 -4.47
N GLU A 278 -17.14 -15.95 -5.57
CA GLU A 278 -15.68 -15.93 -5.73
C GLU A 278 -15.01 -15.00 -4.71
N ILE A 279 -15.57 -13.81 -4.49
CA ILE A 279 -15.07 -12.84 -3.52
C ILE A 279 -15.12 -13.42 -2.10
N LEU A 280 -16.25 -14.01 -1.70
CA LEU A 280 -16.36 -14.68 -0.40
C LEU A 280 -15.31 -15.77 -0.22
N SER A 281 -15.08 -16.59 -1.26
CA SER A 281 -14.05 -17.63 -1.24
C SER A 281 -12.62 -17.07 -1.11
N LEU A 282 -12.35 -15.90 -1.71
CA LEU A 282 -11.06 -15.21 -1.55
C LEU A 282 -10.87 -14.66 -0.14
N LEU A 283 -11.92 -14.07 0.44
CA LEU A 283 -11.93 -13.53 1.80
C LEU A 283 -11.72 -14.62 2.85
N ASP A 284 -12.45 -15.73 2.76
CA ASP A 284 -12.31 -16.86 3.68
C ASP A 284 -10.90 -17.43 3.68
N ARG A 285 -10.30 -17.59 2.49
CA ARG A 285 -8.90 -18.01 2.35
C ARG A 285 -7.94 -17.01 2.98
N PHE A 286 -8.16 -15.72 2.77
CA PHE A 286 -7.28 -14.69 3.32
C PHE A 286 -7.35 -14.60 4.84
N ILE A 287 -8.55 -14.67 5.42
CA ILE A 287 -8.75 -14.76 6.87
C ILE A 287 -8.02 -15.99 7.43
N HIS A 288 -8.09 -17.13 6.75
CA HIS A 288 -7.35 -18.33 7.16
C HIS A 288 -5.82 -18.14 7.09
N ILE A 289 -5.30 -17.52 6.03
CA ILE A 289 -3.87 -17.20 5.90
C ILE A 289 -3.39 -16.26 7.01
N LEU A 290 -4.18 -15.24 7.34
CA LEU A 290 -3.87 -14.33 8.45
C LEU A 290 -3.78 -15.08 9.80
N ARG A 291 -4.76 -15.95 10.10
CA ARG A 291 -4.76 -16.77 11.33
C ARG A 291 -3.57 -17.72 11.41
N THR A 292 -3.23 -18.37 10.31
CA THR A 292 -2.11 -19.34 10.27
C THR A 292 -0.74 -18.66 10.24
N SER A 293 -0.67 -17.40 9.80
CA SER A 293 0.55 -16.58 9.84
C SER A 293 0.77 -15.92 11.20
N ALA A 294 -0.25 -15.86 12.05
CA ALA A 294 -0.15 -15.31 13.39
C ALA A 294 0.89 -16.06 14.25
N ILE A 295 1.65 -15.32 15.06
CA ILE A 295 2.56 -15.91 16.05
C ILE A 295 1.83 -16.09 17.38
N ASP A 296 1.00 -15.12 17.75
CA ASP A 296 0.13 -15.09 18.91
C ASP A 296 -1.11 -14.23 18.62
N ASP A 297 -2.02 -14.12 19.59
CA ASP A 297 -3.28 -13.36 19.46
C ASP A 297 -3.08 -11.84 19.38
N ARG A 298 -1.86 -11.33 19.66
CA ARG A 298 -1.51 -9.90 19.59
C ARG A 298 -0.77 -9.55 18.30
N HIS A 299 -0.37 -10.55 17.52
CA HIS A 299 0.29 -10.35 16.24
C HIS A 299 -0.70 -9.73 15.24
N PRO A 300 -0.33 -8.70 14.45
CA PRO A 300 -1.27 -8.00 13.57
C PRO A 300 -2.12 -8.90 12.66
N PRO A 301 -1.60 -9.98 12.06
CA PRO A 301 -2.43 -10.94 11.32
C PRO A 301 -3.58 -11.54 12.13
N ALA A 302 -3.40 -11.86 13.41
CA ALA A 302 -4.49 -12.37 14.25
C ALA A 302 -5.58 -11.32 14.44
N LEU A 303 -5.18 -10.09 14.77
CA LEU A 303 -6.10 -8.96 14.95
C LEU A 303 -6.89 -8.68 13.66
N TYR A 304 -6.21 -8.61 12.52
CA TYR A 304 -6.86 -8.43 11.22
C TYR A 304 -7.81 -9.58 10.88
N ALA A 305 -7.45 -10.82 11.17
CA ALA A 305 -8.33 -11.96 10.91
C ALA A 305 -9.61 -11.92 11.75
N CYS A 306 -9.51 -11.49 13.02
CA CYS A 306 -10.66 -11.27 13.88
C CYS A 306 -11.55 -10.16 13.31
N SER A 307 -10.99 -8.96 13.08
CA SER A 307 -11.75 -7.82 12.57
C SER A 307 -12.44 -8.11 11.24
N LEU A 308 -11.75 -8.71 10.27
CA LEU A 308 -12.36 -9.05 8.97
C LEU A 308 -13.47 -10.10 9.10
N ALA A 309 -13.31 -11.08 9.98
CA ALA A 309 -14.34 -12.09 10.22
C ALA A 309 -15.57 -11.51 10.93
N ASP A 310 -15.36 -10.64 11.91
CA ASP A 310 -16.43 -9.96 12.65
C ASP A 310 -17.25 -9.11 11.68
N ILE A 311 -16.58 -8.24 10.89
CA ILE A 311 -17.24 -7.44 9.86
C ILE A 311 -18.01 -8.36 8.93
N LEU A 312 -17.42 -9.42 8.38
CA LEU A 312 -18.13 -10.31 7.45
C LEU A 312 -19.38 -10.96 8.08
N SER A 313 -19.34 -11.28 9.38
CA SER A 313 -20.42 -11.96 10.11
C SER A 313 -21.57 -11.03 10.54
N GLU A 314 -21.31 -9.78 10.87
CA GLU A 314 -22.35 -8.81 11.31
C GLU A 314 -23.44 -8.62 10.24
N GLY A 315 -23.07 -8.67 8.95
CA GLY A 315 -24.03 -8.59 7.84
C GLY A 315 -24.93 -9.83 7.69
N ALA A 316 -24.58 -10.97 8.31
CA ALA A 316 -25.38 -12.19 8.28
C ALA A 316 -26.51 -12.18 9.34
N LEU A 317 -26.39 -11.35 10.38
CA LEU A 317 -27.41 -11.24 11.43
C LEU A 317 -28.55 -10.29 11.02
N ASP A 318 -28.28 -9.26 10.22
CA ASP A 318 -29.29 -8.30 9.75
C ASP A 318 -30.27 -8.87 8.71
N THR A 319 -29.96 -10.01 8.09
CA THR A 319 -30.89 -10.70 7.18
C THR A 319 -31.94 -11.56 7.90
N ARG A 320 -31.87 -11.70 9.24
CA ARG A 320 -32.83 -12.48 10.03
C ARG A 320 -33.69 -11.68 11.01
N GLY A 321 -33.59 -10.35 11.04
CA GLY A 321 -34.36 -9.54 11.98
C GLY A 321 -34.70 -8.16 11.45
N MET A 322 -35.84 -8.04 10.75
CA MET A 322 -36.58 -6.78 10.78
C MET A 322 -37.01 -6.54 12.24
N GLY A 323 -36.42 -5.53 12.86
CA GLY A 323 -36.81 -5.07 14.19
C GLY A 323 -35.95 -3.90 14.63
N CYS A 324 -36.40 -2.68 14.33
CA CYS A 324 -35.91 -1.48 15.00
C CYS A 324 -35.84 -1.70 16.51
N ILE A 325 -34.75 -1.32 17.17
CA ILE A 325 -34.72 -0.67 18.49
C ILE A 325 -33.32 -0.10 18.74
N GLU A 326 -33.33 1.12 19.27
CA GLU A 326 -32.23 1.96 19.72
C GLU A 326 -31.41 1.36 20.88
N ASN A 327 -30.22 1.94 21.06
CA ASN A 327 -29.37 1.94 22.25
C ASN A 327 -28.68 0.63 22.64
N GLN A 328 -27.43 0.47 22.18
CA GLN A 328 -26.32 0.05 23.04
C GLN A 328 -25.06 0.87 22.73
N GLN A 329 -24.76 1.82 23.62
CA GLN A 329 -23.45 2.45 23.72
C GLN A 329 -22.45 1.45 24.30
N GLY A 330 -21.29 1.31 23.64
CA GLY A 330 -20.11 0.69 24.21
C GLY A 330 -19.73 -0.65 23.60
N LEU A 331 -19.37 -0.67 22.31
CA LEU A 331 -18.49 -1.70 21.73
C LEU A 331 -17.73 -1.08 20.54
N ILE A 332 -16.44 -0.86 20.80
CA ILE A 332 -15.27 -0.66 19.95
C ILE A 332 -15.56 -0.73 18.43
N THR A 333 -15.65 0.44 17.80
CA THR A 333 -15.68 0.64 16.33
C THR A 333 -14.51 1.52 15.88
N ASP A 334 -13.29 1.25 16.35
CA ASP A 334 -12.13 2.08 15.98
C ASP A 334 -10.92 1.22 15.60
N GLY A 335 -11.13 0.35 14.62
CA GLY A 335 -10.06 -0.23 13.81
C GLY A 335 -9.86 0.58 12.54
N SER A 336 -9.60 1.89 12.66
CA SER A 336 -9.46 2.80 11.54
C SER A 336 -8.07 2.66 10.90
N VAL A 337 -8.02 2.16 9.65
CA VAL A 337 -6.84 2.19 8.76
C VAL A 337 -7.15 3.18 7.65
N PRO A 338 -7.10 4.50 7.89
CA PRO A 338 -7.48 5.44 6.86
C PRO A 338 -6.35 5.54 5.86
N GLN A 339 -6.77 5.29 4.64
CA GLN A 339 -6.35 6.07 3.50
C GLN A 339 -7.30 7.26 3.37
N ILE A 340 -6.73 8.44 3.15
CA ILE A 340 -7.50 9.67 2.96
C ILE A 340 -8.51 9.52 1.81
N GLY A 341 -9.71 10.08 2.02
CA GLY A 341 -10.80 10.16 1.03
C GLY A 341 -11.65 8.88 0.95
N LEU A 342 -10.99 7.74 0.86
CA LEU A 342 -11.63 6.44 0.60
C LEU A 342 -12.46 5.92 1.78
N GLU A 343 -12.00 6.00 3.03
CA GLU A 343 -12.83 5.57 4.18
C GLU A 343 -14.10 6.42 4.29
N ASN A 344 -14.01 7.75 4.25
CA ASN A 344 -15.19 8.62 4.28
C ASN A 344 -16.14 8.42 3.09
N PHE A 345 -15.63 8.05 1.91
CA PHE A 345 -16.47 7.73 0.77
C PHE A 345 -17.16 6.38 0.95
N TRP A 346 -16.40 5.33 1.27
CA TRP A 346 -16.93 3.99 1.40
C TRP A 346 -17.78 3.77 2.66
N ASP A 347 -17.48 4.44 3.78
CA ASP A 347 -18.31 4.42 5.00
C ASP A 347 -19.61 5.22 4.84
N ARG A 348 -19.67 6.15 3.87
CA ARG A 348 -20.90 6.88 3.53
C ARG A 348 -21.72 6.21 2.43
N MET A 349 -21.10 5.30 1.67
CA MET A 349 -21.71 4.65 0.50
C MET A 349 -22.10 3.19 0.75
N LEU A 350 -21.35 2.47 1.57
CA LEU A 350 -21.49 1.04 1.89
C LEU A 350 -21.59 0.88 3.40
#